data_AF-A0A645IAQ3-F1
#
_entry.id   AF-A0A645IAQ3-F1
#
_cell.length_a   1.000
_cell.length_b   1.000
_cell.length_c   1.000
_cell.angle_alpha   90.00
_cell.angle_beta   90.00
_cell.angle_gamma   90.00
#
_symmetry.space_group_name_H-M   'P 1'
#
loop_
_entity.id
_entity.type
_entity.pdbx_description
1 polymer ?
#
loop_
_entity_poly.entity_id
_entity_poly.type
_entity_poly.pdbx_seq_one_letter_code
_entity_poly.pdbx_strand_id
1 'polypeptide(L)' 'MDFCLRLRQAGYLNIFTPYAEAYHYESKSRGLDTGGPNAQRYQAERTRFCKKYEALILGGDPYYNPHFTLLYENYGYR' A
#
# COMPACT_ATOMS: atom_id res chain seq x y z
N MET A 1 3.57 -4.51 0.02
CA MET A 1 2.13 -4.59 -0.35
C MET A 1 1.70 -5.99 -0.77
N ASP A 2 2.24 -6.58 -1.84
CA ASP A 2 1.83 -7.93 -2.32
C ASP A 2 1.84 -9.02 -1.23
N PHE A 3 2.94 -9.12 -0.49
CA PHE A 3 3.09 -10.10 0.59
C PHE A 3 1.99 -9.97 1.65
N CYS A 4 1.70 -8.75 2.12
CA CYS A 4 0.69 -8.49 3.13
C CYS A 4 -0.71 -8.95 2.68
N LEU A 5 -1.05 -8.74 1.40
CA LEU A 5 -2.32 -9.16 0.82
C LEU A 5 -2.40 -10.68 0.66
N ARG A 6 -1.30 -11.34 0.29
CA ARG A 6 -1.23 -12.82 0.23
C ARG A 6 -1.43 -13.45 1.60
N LEU A 7 -0.81 -12.90 2.64
CA LEU A 7 -1.02 -13.35 4.02
C LEU A 7 -2.49 -13.22 4.43
N ARG A 8 -3.14 -12.09 4.10
CA ARG A 8 -4.56 -11.88 4.36
C ARG A 8 -5.45 -12.89 3.65
N GLN A 9 -5.18 -13.17 2.37
CA GLN A 9 -5.90 -14.21 1.61
C GLN A 9 -5.72 -15.62 2.20
N ALA A 10 -4.59 -15.87 2.87
CA ALA A 10 -4.33 -17.11 3.60
C ALA A 10 -4.91 -17.11 5.04
N GLY A 11 -5.68 -16.09 5.43
CA GLY A 11 -6.33 -16.01 6.74
C GLY A 11 -5.49 -15.40 7.86
N TYR A 12 -4.28 -14.89 7.55
CA TYR A 12 -3.41 -14.24 8.53
C TYR A 12 -3.68 -12.74 8.66
N LEU A 13 -3.32 -12.17 9.80
CA LEU A 13 -3.35 -10.73 10.05
C LEU A 13 -1.94 -10.13 10.01
N ASN A 14 -1.82 -8.95 9.41
CA ASN A 14 -0.62 -8.13 9.51
C ASN A 14 -0.76 -7.25 10.75
N ILE A 15 0.09 -7.47 11.75
CA ILE A 15 0.00 -6.78 13.05
C ILE A 15 1.26 -5.94 13.22
N PHE A 16 1.07 -4.66 13.54
CA PHE A 16 2.13 -3.79 13.99
C PHE A 16 2.40 -4.02 15.48
N THR A 17 3.68 -4.09 15.87
CA THR A 17 4.10 -4.16 17.27
C THR A 17 5.04 -3.01 17.59
N PRO A 18 4.74 -2.17 18.59
CA PRO A 18 5.63 -1.08 18.99
C PRO A 18 6.88 -1.59 19.74
N TYR A 19 6.94 -2.87 20.10
CA TYR A 19 8.04 -3.47 20.84
C TYR A 19 9.22 -3.89 19.96
N ALA A 20 9.07 -3.86 18.63
CA ALA A 20 10.15 -4.14 17.69
C ALA A 20 10.57 -2.84 16.99
N GLU A 21 11.85 -2.50 17.09
CA GLU A 21 12.42 -1.32 16.43
C GLU A 21 13.32 -1.75 15.26
N ALA A 22 13.13 -1.10 14.10
CA ALA A 22 13.94 -1.30 12.92
C ALA A 22 14.25 0.05 12.26
N TYR A 23 15.49 0.22 11.80
CA TYR A 23 15.90 1.43 11.09
C TYR A 23 15.89 1.19 9.58
N HIS A 24 15.17 2.05 8.85
CA HIS A 24 15.14 2.03 7.40
C HIS A 24 15.69 3.35 6.84
N TYR A 25 16.82 3.29 6.14
CA TYR A 25 17.39 4.43 5.41
C TYR A 25 16.78 4.50 4.02
N GLU A 26 15.61 5.13 3.94
CA GLU A 26 14.77 5.13 2.75
C GLU A 26 15.50 5.66 1.50
N SER A 27 15.30 4.95 0.39
CA SER A 27 15.71 5.35 -0.97
C SER A 27 17.20 5.66 -1.20
N LYS A 28 18.07 5.34 -0.24
CA LYS A 28 19.49 5.71 -0.26
C LYS A 28 20.30 5.12 -1.43
N SER A 29 19.95 3.92 -1.89
CA SER A 29 20.64 3.22 -2.99
C SER A 29 19.90 3.24 -4.32
N ARG A 30 18.56 3.35 -4.28
CA ARG A 30 17.69 3.26 -5.47
C ARG A 30 17.33 4.64 -6.06
N GLY A 31 17.42 5.71 -5.26
CA GLY A 31 16.96 7.04 -5.65
C GLY A 31 15.44 7.14 -5.70
N LEU A 32 14.94 8.30 -6.12
CA LEU A 32 13.51 8.58 -6.18
C LEU A 32 12.86 7.97 -7.44
N ASP A 33 11.62 7.52 -7.32
CA ASP A 33 10.79 7.06 -8.44
C ASP A 33 10.09 8.23 -9.18
N THR A 34 10.67 9.43 -9.13
CA THR A 34 10.07 10.67 -9.66
C THR A 34 10.42 10.98 -11.11
N GLY A 35 11.38 10.27 -11.72
CA GLY A 35 11.78 10.51 -13.10
C GLY A 35 12.54 9.35 -13.75
N GLY A 36 12.65 9.42 -15.07
CA GLY A 36 13.46 8.50 -15.87
C GLY A 36 13.02 7.03 -15.78
N PRO A 37 13.97 6.08 -15.91
CA PRO A 37 13.69 4.64 -15.89
C PRO A 37 13.00 4.14 -14.61
N ASN A 38 13.29 4.77 -13.47
CA ASN A 38 12.70 4.44 -12.18
C ASN A 38 11.18 4.69 -12.15
N ALA A 39 10.75 5.84 -12.68
CA ALA A 39 9.32 6.16 -12.80
C ALA A 39 8.58 5.18 -13.74
N GLN A 40 9.20 4.80 -14.87
CA GLN A 40 8.61 3.82 -15.79
C GLN A 40 8.46 2.43 -15.15
N ARG A 41 9.51 1.98 -14.44
CA ARG A 41 9.48 0.74 -13.65
C ARG A 41 8.38 0.78 -12.59
N TYR A 42 8.32 1.85 -11.79
CA TYR A 42 7.31 2.03 -10.77
C TYR A 42 5.90 1.98 -11.36
N GLN A 43 5.66 2.65 -12.49
CA GLN A 43 4.38 2.62 -13.18
C GLN A 43 4.01 1.21 -13.65
N ALA A 44 4.96 0.47 -14.23
CA ALA A 44 4.73 -0.90 -14.66
C ALA A 44 4.41 -1.84 -13.47
N GLU A 45 5.15 -1.72 -12.37
CA GLU A 45 4.91 -2.47 -11.13
C GLU A 45 3.53 -2.14 -10.54
N ARG A 46 3.17 -0.86 -10.48
CA ARG A 46 1.86 -0.39 -10.01
C ARG A 46 0.73 -0.96 -10.86
N THR A 47 0.84 -0.90 -12.19
CA THR A 47 -0.17 -1.46 -13.10
C THR A 47 -0.36 -2.97 -12.88
N ARG A 48 0.74 -3.73 -12.76
CA ARG A 48 0.67 -5.17 -12.50
C ARG A 48 0.03 -5.47 -11.15
N PHE A 49 0.38 -4.70 -10.12
CA PHE A 49 -0.18 -4.83 -8.78
C PHE A 49 -1.69 -4.55 -8.77
N CYS A 50 -2.12 -3.42 -9.33
CA CYS A 50 -3.53 -3.04 -9.40
C CYS A 50 -4.35 -4.07 -10.18
N LYS A 51 -3.83 -4.57 -11.31
CA LYS A 51 -4.49 -5.62 -12.09
C LYS A 51 -4.63 -6.92 -11.29
N LYS A 52 -3.59 -7.33 -10.56
CA LYS A 52 -3.60 -8.57 -9.76
C LYS A 52 -4.62 -8.52 -8.61
N TYR A 53 -4.80 -7.35 -8.00
CA TYR A 53 -5.65 -7.17 -6.82
C TYR A 53 -6.91 -6.32 -7.06
N GLU A 54 -7.34 -6.19 -8.32
CA GLU A 54 -8.43 -5.32 -8.75
C GLU A 54 -9.71 -5.50 -7.91
N ALA A 55 -10.16 -6.75 -7.76
CA ALA A 55 -11.36 -7.06 -6.97
C ALA A 55 -11.24 -6.61 -5.50
N LEU A 56 -10.06 -6.72 -4.90
CA LEU A 56 -9.82 -6.28 -3.52
C LEU A 56 -9.77 -4.76 -3.41
N ILE A 57 -9.15 -4.09 -4.38
CA ILE A 57 -9.09 -2.61 -4.43
C ILE A 57 -10.49 -2.03 -4.62
N LEU A 58 -11.29 -2.59 -5.53
CA LEU A 58 -12.68 -2.17 -5.77
C LEU A 58 -13.58 -2.45 -4.55
N GLY A 59 -13.30 -3.51 -3.79
CA GLY A 59 -14.00 -3.82 -2.54
C GLY A 59 -13.72 -2.84 -1.39
N GLY A 60 -12.68 -2.01 -1.51
CA GLY A 60 -12.26 -1.08 -0.47
C GLY A 60 -11.56 -1.75 0.72
N ASP A 61 -11.01 -0.93 1.61
CA ASP A 61 -10.44 -1.43 2.86
C ASP A 61 -11.56 -1.72 3.87
N PRO A 62 -11.74 -2.98 4.30
CA PRO A 62 -12.78 -3.36 5.25
C PRO A 62 -12.60 -2.75 6.65
N TYR A 63 -11.43 -2.20 6.98
CA TYR A 63 -11.19 -1.50 8.24
C TYR A 63 -11.35 0.02 8.12
N TYR A 64 -11.52 0.56 6.92
CA TYR A 64 -11.73 1.99 6.74
C TYR A 64 -13.18 2.35 7.07
N ASN A 65 -13.39 3.41 7.84
CA ASN A 65 -14.75 3.86 8.16
C ASN A 65 -15.42 4.42 6.89
N PRO A 66 -16.56 3.87 6.44
CA PRO A 66 -17.23 4.32 5.21
C PRO A 66 -17.77 5.74 5.28
N HIS A 67 -17.81 6.36 6.47
CA HIS A 67 -18.28 7.73 6.69
C HIS A 67 -17.17 8.76 6.51
N PHE A 68 -15.91 8.34 6.44
CA PHE A 68 -14.78 9.25 6.21
C PHE A 68 -14.51 9.44 4.73
N THR A 69 -14.00 10.62 4.40
CA THR A 69 -13.55 10.97 3.05
C THR A 69 -12.36 10.09 2.63
N LEU A 70 -12.29 9.77 1.34
CA LEU A 70 -11.13 9.13 0.72
C LEU A 70 -10.22 10.15 0.02
N LEU A 71 -10.57 11.45 0.06
CA LEU A 71 -9.85 12.51 -0.63
C LEU A 71 -8.71 13.10 0.20
N TYR A 72 -8.85 13.10 1.53
CA TYR A 72 -7.90 13.71 2.46
C TYR A 72 -7.74 12.83 3.71
N GLU A 73 -6.53 12.79 4.25
CA GLU A 73 -6.12 12.03 5.43
C GLU A 73 -6.46 12.72 6.77
N ASN A 74 -7.58 13.45 6.83
CA ASN A 74 -7.97 14.24 8.00
C ASN A 74 -9.19 13.68 8.74
N TYR A 75 -9.65 12.47 8.39
CA TYR A 75 -10.87 11.85 8.93
C TYR A 75 -12.13 12.72 8.79
N GLY A 76 -12.12 13.66 7.86
CA GLY A 76 -13.29 14.46 7.52
C GLY A 76 -14.43 13.58 7.04
N TYR A 77 -15.66 13.95 7.37
CA TYR A 77 -16.83 13.21 6.91
C TYR A 77 -17.04 13.39 5.40
N ARG A 78 -17.72 12.42 4.80
CA ARG A 78 -18.10 12.41 3.39
C ARG A 78 -19.22 13.41 3.07
#